data_AF-A0A421J889-F1
#
_entry.id   AF-A0A421J889-F1
#
_cell.length_a   1.000
_cell.length_b   1.000
_cell.length_c   1.000
_cell.angle_alpha   90.00
_cell.angle_beta   90.00
_cell.angle_gamma   90.00
#
_symmetry.space_group_name_H-M   'P 1'
#
loop_
_entity.id
_entity.type
_entity.pdbx_description
1 polymer ?
#
loop_
_entity_poly.entity_id
_entity_poly.type
_entity_poly.pdbx_seq_one_letter_code
_entity_poly.pdbx_strand_id
1 'polypeptide(L)'
;MFEQLSTFPGYDQVLTGAKKLFGRIIQTGPVPKHVAIIMDGNRRYARNHKMEIREGHNIGFETMASVLELLFEAGVECATVYAFSIENFKRSAYEVEALMDMARSRLCQIRQHGELCEKYGVRLRVVGNRKLLPVDVQQIVQETEEMTKNNSRAVLYMCFPYTARDDMTQSIRNVVAESLINPEFEISESAFNHFLYTPPLDLLIRTSGTYRLSDFLLWQSVSPKCSVVFSDRLWPEFSPLHMAKILLNWSFNTYWYGHGNGFVVSAPGDSARAQKSPVRAPDSTEDDYSDSSSDAAVDVAVEEEDTFTSDEDPIKGRLYEKCCDLMKGADIKFRRSNRLDIALSTNLPVAIIFLPAADIPIFVGEGNCDLGITGLDQIQEADMLDSVEDLLDLEFGNCKLQVQIPAEGEYNSVDQLVGKKIVSSFTKLTTDYFQGIENVKSASEVTTKVKYVGGSVEASCALGVADAIVDLVESGETMKAAGLKAIDTILETSAHLISSKTPKHPELVKKIHQRFEGIMAANAYVVCTYNAPRSILKSVLPVTPGRRSATISVLERKSEEEEEWVAVSAMVPRKRIGDVMDELKKLGASDILVFELANCRV
;
A
#
# COMPACT_ATOMS: atom_id res chain seq x y z
N MET A 1 8.34 21.19 22.39
CA MET A 1 7.98 22.55 21.90
C MET A 1 6.46 22.77 21.92
N PHE A 2 5.63 21.83 21.43
CA PHE A 2 4.17 21.95 21.48
C PHE A 2 3.56 21.92 22.91
N GLU A 3 4.06 21.10 23.83
CA GLU A 3 3.55 21.05 25.22
C GLU A 3 3.79 22.34 26.04
N GLN A 4 4.81 23.12 25.70
CA GLN A 4 5.09 24.40 26.36
C GLN A 4 4.19 25.53 25.82
N LEU A 5 3.65 25.38 24.61
CA LEU A 5 2.75 26.34 23.96
C LEU A 5 1.31 26.21 24.46
N SER A 6 0.85 24.99 24.76
CA SER A 6 -0.51 24.74 25.29
C SER A 6 -0.71 25.29 26.72
N THR A 7 0.37 25.53 27.46
CA THR A 7 0.34 26.14 28.80
C THR A 7 0.39 27.68 28.77
N PHE A 8 0.47 28.31 27.60
CA PHE A 8 0.52 29.76 27.48
C PHE A 8 -0.85 30.40 27.80
N PRO A 9 -0.92 31.43 28.67
CA PRO A 9 -2.19 32.11 28.97
C PRO A 9 -2.87 32.62 27.70
N GLY A 10 -4.11 32.20 27.46
CA GLY A 10 -4.87 32.59 26.27
C GLY A 10 -4.65 31.71 25.03
N TYR A 11 -3.89 30.61 25.13
CA TYR A 11 -3.72 29.63 24.05
C TYR A 11 -5.07 29.18 23.46
N ASP A 12 -6.03 28.80 24.29
CA ASP A 12 -7.37 28.37 23.84
C ASP A 12 -8.12 29.49 23.11
N GLN A 13 -7.94 30.75 23.54
CA GLN A 13 -8.57 31.90 22.89
C GLN A 13 -7.96 32.15 21.52
N VAL A 14 -6.64 32.05 21.40
CA VAL A 14 -5.91 32.16 20.12
C VAL A 14 -6.29 31.01 19.19
N LEU A 15 -6.31 29.77 19.68
CA LEU A 15 -6.66 28.59 18.90
C LEU A 15 -8.12 28.66 18.42
N THR A 16 -9.04 29.00 19.31
CA THR A 16 -10.46 29.20 18.95
C THR A 16 -10.62 30.34 17.94
N GLY A 17 -9.90 31.46 18.12
CA GLY A 17 -9.87 32.57 17.19
C GLY A 17 -9.34 32.18 15.81
N ALA A 18 -8.26 31.40 15.77
CA ALA A 18 -7.67 30.88 14.54
C ALA A 18 -8.61 29.90 13.82
N LYS A 19 -9.26 28.97 14.54
CA LYS A 19 -10.28 28.07 13.98
C LYS A 19 -11.45 28.84 13.37
N LYS A 20 -11.96 29.86 14.07
CA LYS A 20 -13.03 30.74 13.57
C LYS A 20 -12.61 31.54 12.33
N LEU A 21 -11.39 32.08 12.33
CA LEU A 21 -10.87 32.79 11.17
C LEU A 21 -10.71 31.85 9.98
N PHE A 22 -10.13 30.68 10.18
CA PHE A 22 -10.03 29.64 9.17
C PHE A 22 -11.40 29.24 8.62
N GLY A 23 -12.37 29.01 9.50
CA GLY A 23 -13.74 28.67 9.09
C GLY A 23 -14.37 29.75 8.19
N ARG A 24 -14.22 31.03 8.56
CA ARG A 24 -14.66 32.16 7.71
C ARG A 24 -13.96 32.19 6.35
N ILE A 25 -12.66 31.87 6.30
CA ILE A 25 -11.91 31.81 5.04
C ILE A 25 -12.44 30.67 4.16
N ILE A 26 -12.60 29.46 4.72
CA ILE A 26 -13.11 28.30 3.98
C ILE A 26 -14.52 28.55 3.45
N GLN A 27 -15.37 29.21 4.22
CA GLN A 27 -16.74 29.58 3.80
C GLN A 27 -16.80 30.59 2.65
N THR A 28 -15.69 31.23 2.26
CA THR A 28 -15.65 32.05 1.03
C THR A 28 -15.67 31.20 -0.25
N GLY A 29 -15.33 29.90 -0.14
CA GLY A 29 -15.39 28.92 -1.21
C GLY A 29 -16.45 27.85 -0.95
N PRO A 30 -16.50 26.79 -1.78
CA PRO A 30 -17.36 25.65 -1.53
C PRO A 30 -16.89 24.88 -0.28
N VAL A 31 -17.84 24.42 0.53
CA VAL A 31 -17.61 23.63 1.75
C VAL A 31 -18.37 22.31 1.63
N PRO A 32 -17.79 21.16 2.00
CA PRO A 32 -18.52 19.89 2.01
C PRO A 32 -19.63 19.97 3.05
N LYS A 33 -20.86 19.59 2.68
CA LYS A 33 -21.99 19.58 3.61
C LYS A 33 -21.94 18.39 4.53
N HIS A 34 -21.53 17.23 4.01
CA HIS A 34 -21.41 16.00 4.78
C HIS A 34 -20.00 15.40 4.69
N VAL A 35 -19.34 15.26 5.85
CA VAL A 35 -18.01 14.65 5.99
C VAL A 35 -18.10 13.39 6.85
N ALA A 36 -17.60 12.26 6.35
CA ALA A 36 -17.54 11.01 7.10
C ALA A 36 -16.10 10.61 7.40
N ILE A 37 -15.85 10.07 8.60
CA ILE A 37 -14.50 9.75 9.08
C ILE A 37 -14.47 8.32 9.61
N ILE A 38 -13.57 7.51 9.04
CA ILE A 38 -13.15 6.23 9.59
C ILE A 38 -11.91 6.45 10.45
N MET A 39 -12.14 6.45 11.77
CA MET A 39 -11.16 6.82 12.80
C MET A 39 -10.28 5.63 13.21
N ASP A 40 -9.51 5.09 12.28
CA ASP A 40 -8.69 3.90 12.49
C ASP A 40 -7.28 4.23 13.01
N GLY A 41 -6.68 3.28 13.74
CA GLY A 41 -5.30 3.38 14.25
C GLY A 41 -5.16 3.53 15.77
N ASN A 42 -6.26 3.62 16.53
CA ASN A 42 -6.22 3.78 18.00
C ASN A 42 -5.39 2.71 18.73
N ARG A 43 -5.66 1.43 18.42
CA ARG A 43 -4.94 0.28 19.02
C ARG A 43 -3.46 0.24 18.61
N ARG A 44 -3.17 0.57 17.35
CA ARG A 44 -1.80 0.59 16.80
C ARG A 44 -0.98 1.69 17.47
N TYR A 45 -1.56 2.87 17.62
CA TYR A 45 -0.95 3.98 18.34
C TYR A 45 -0.60 3.60 19.78
N ALA A 46 -1.54 2.96 20.49
CA ALA A 46 -1.32 2.53 21.86
C ALA A 46 -0.14 1.56 22.00
N ARG A 47 -0.06 0.56 21.11
CA ARG A 47 1.06 -0.40 21.06
C ARG A 47 2.39 0.29 20.76
N ASN A 48 2.41 1.19 19.77
CA ASN A 48 3.62 1.91 19.37
C ASN A 48 4.17 2.79 20.49
N HIS A 49 3.30 3.35 21.34
CA HIS A 49 3.67 4.23 22.45
C HIS A 49 3.73 3.51 23.81
N LYS A 50 3.62 2.17 23.84
CA LYS A 50 3.65 1.35 25.06
C LYS A 50 2.63 1.79 26.13
N MET A 51 1.47 2.24 25.71
CA MET A 51 0.35 2.64 26.57
C MET A 51 -0.78 1.62 26.52
N GLU A 52 -1.72 1.71 27.47
CA GLU A 52 -2.90 0.85 27.46
C GLU A 52 -3.77 1.14 26.23
N ILE A 53 -4.43 0.11 25.69
CA ILE A 53 -5.35 0.27 24.55
C ILE A 53 -6.45 1.30 24.86
N ARG A 54 -6.94 1.29 26.11
CA ARG A 54 -7.95 2.24 26.60
C ARG A 54 -7.47 3.69 26.49
N GLU A 55 -6.19 3.94 26.76
CA GLU A 55 -5.57 5.27 26.68
C GLU A 55 -5.47 5.74 25.23
N GLY A 56 -5.05 4.88 24.30
CA GLY A 56 -5.07 5.20 22.87
C GLY A 56 -6.47 5.57 22.35
N HIS A 57 -7.51 4.90 22.85
CA HIS A 57 -8.90 5.28 22.57
C HIS A 57 -9.35 6.59 23.24
N ASN A 58 -8.76 6.99 24.39
CA ASN A 58 -9.03 8.29 25.02
C ASN A 58 -8.49 9.41 24.14
N ILE A 59 -7.24 9.31 23.73
CA ILE A 59 -6.60 10.31 22.84
C ILE A 59 -7.37 10.39 21.52
N GLY A 60 -7.77 9.25 20.95
CA GLY A 60 -8.62 9.24 19.76
C GLY A 60 -9.96 9.97 19.93
N PHE A 61 -10.58 9.91 21.10
CA PHE A 61 -11.80 10.66 21.38
C PHE A 61 -11.55 12.18 21.44
N GLU A 62 -10.44 12.61 22.05
CA GLU A 62 -10.04 14.03 22.07
C GLU A 62 -9.72 14.55 20.66
N THR A 63 -9.04 13.74 19.84
CA THR A 63 -8.80 14.04 18.43
C THR A 63 -10.13 14.24 17.69
N MET A 64 -11.10 13.34 17.88
CA MET A 64 -12.43 13.44 17.29
C MET A 64 -13.11 14.76 17.66
N ALA A 65 -13.15 15.09 18.96
CA ALA A 65 -13.72 16.35 19.44
C ALA A 65 -13.07 17.56 18.75
N SER A 66 -11.74 17.60 18.70
CA SER A 66 -10.99 18.74 18.14
C SER A 66 -11.19 18.92 16.63
N VAL A 67 -11.35 17.80 15.90
CA VAL A 67 -11.57 17.76 14.45
C VAL A 67 -13.01 18.14 14.10
N LEU A 68 -13.99 17.59 14.83
CA LEU A 68 -15.41 17.92 14.64
C LEU A 68 -15.65 19.41 14.91
N GLU A 69 -15.03 19.99 15.94
CA GLU A 69 -15.06 21.43 16.17
C GLU A 69 -14.62 22.22 14.93
N LEU A 70 -13.49 21.85 14.31
CA LEU A 70 -13.01 22.54 13.11
C LEU A 70 -14.00 22.39 11.94
N LEU A 71 -14.55 21.19 11.72
CA LEU A 71 -15.52 20.95 10.64
C LEU A 71 -16.75 21.87 10.81
N PHE A 72 -17.31 21.92 12.02
CA PHE A 72 -18.51 22.74 12.29
C PHE A 72 -18.22 24.25 12.33
N GLU A 73 -16.99 24.68 12.66
CA GLU A 73 -16.55 26.07 12.47
C GLU A 73 -16.34 26.41 10.98
N ALA A 74 -15.93 25.42 10.16
CA ALA A 74 -15.78 25.58 8.72
C ALA A 74 -17.10 25.59 7.94
N GLY A 75 -18.24 25.34 8.59
CA GLY A 75 -19.57 25.35 7.98
C GLY A 75 -20.05 23.99 7.46
N VAL A 76 -19.41 22.89 7.86
CA VAL A 76 -19.92 21.54 7.58
C VAL A 76 -21.22 21.33 8.36
N GLU A 77 -22.28 20.95 7.66
CA GLU A 77 -23.63 20.78 8.25
C GLU A 77 -23.77 19.42 8.96
N CYS A 78 -23.04 18.41 8.48
CA CYS A 78 -23.18 17.04 8.91
C CYS A 78 -21.82 16.31 8.98
N ALA A 79 -21.58 15.60 10.07
CA ALA A 79 -20.43 14.70 10.20
C ALA A 79 -20.90 13.28 10.54
N THR A 80 -20.26 12.25 9.98
CA THR A 80 -20.50 10.85 10.35
C THR A 80 -19.22 10.16 10.82
N VAL A 81 -19.26 9.50 11.97
CA VAL A 81 -18.09 8.78 12.52
C VAL A 81 -18.37 7.29 12.59
N TYR A 82 -17.37 6.48 12.21
CA TYR A 82 -17.47 5.03 12.33
C TYR A 82 -17.03 4.56 13.72
N ALA A 83 -17.98 4.33 14.62
CA ALA A 83 -17.69 3.98 16.01
C ALA A 83 -17.57 2.46 16.23
N PHE A 84 -18.47 1.65 15.65
CA PHE A 84 -18.44 0.19 15.83
C PHE A 84 -19.08 -0.57 14.68
N SER A 85 -18.39 -1.61 14.21
CA SER A 85 -18.86 -2.48 13.12
C SER A 85 -19.69 -3.64 13.63
N ILE A 86 -20.73 -4.05 12.87
CA ILE A 86 -21.42 -5.32 13.14
C ILE A 86 -20.46 -6.51 13.03
N GLU A 87 -19.43 -6.44 12.19
CA GLU A 87 -18.43 -7.51 12.07
C GLU A 87 -17.62 -7.70 13.36
N ASN A 88 -17.58 -6.71 14.27
CA ASN A 88 -16.87 -6.83 15.54
C ASN A 88 -17.55 -7.80 16.52
N PHE A 89 -18.83 -8.14 16.31
CA PHE A 89 -19.50 -9.19 17.09
C PHE A 89 -19.00 -10.61 16.78
N LYS A 90 -18.21 -10.81 15.72
CA LYS A 90 -17.57 -12.10 15.42
C LYS A 90 -16.36 -12.39 16.32
N ARG A 91 -15.93 -11.41 17.13
CA ARG A 91 -14.81 -11.56 18.08
C ARG A 91 -15.25 -12.32 19.33
N SER A 92 -14.29 -12.66 20.18
CA SER A 92 -14.58 -13.36 21.44
C SER A 92 -15.56 -12.58 22.32
N ALA A 93 -16.40 -13.29 23.09
CA ALA A 93 -17.42 -12.65 23.95
C ALA A 93 -16.80 -11.63 24.94
N TYR A 94 -15.63 -11.96 25.49
CA TYR A 94 -14.86 -11.05 26.36
C TYR A 94 -14.46 -9.75 25.64
N GLU A 95 -14.00 -9.83 24.39
CA GLU A 95 -13.62 -8.65 23.63
C GLU A 95 -14.85 -7.80 23.27
N VAL A 96 -15.97 -8.44 22.93
CA VAL A 96 -17.24 -7.75 22.67
C VAL A 96 -17.72 -7.00 23.92
N GLU A 97 -17.66 -7.63 25.09
CA GLU A 97 -18.04 -7.03 26.38
C GLU A 97 -17.16 -5.81 26.70
N ALA A 98 -15.83 -5.93 26.57
CA ALA A 98 -14.91 -4.83 26.77
C ALA A 98 -15.16 -3.63 25.82
N LEU A 99 -15.54 -3.91 24.57
CA LEU A 99 -15.90 -2.87 23.59
C LEU A 99 -17.23 -2.20 23.96
N MET A 100 -18.22 -2.94 24.45
CA MET A 100 -19.49 -2.39 24.92
C MET A 100 -19.31 -1.52 26.17
N ASP A 101 -18.46 -1.94 27.11
CA ASP A 101 -18.12 -1.14 28.29
C ASP A 101 -17.43 0.18 27.89
N MET A 102 -16.54 0.13 26.90
CA MET A 102 -15.91 1.33 26.34
C MET A 102 -16.95 2.25 25.69
N ALA A 103 -17.86 1.70 24.87
CA ALA A 103 -18.92 2.46 24.23
C ALA A 103 -19.86 3.10 25.27
N ARG A 104 -20.24 2.36 26.32
CA ARG A 104 -21.01 2.85 27.46
C ARG A 104 -20.29 4.03 28.12
N SER A 105 -19.00 3.86 28.44
CA SER A 105 -18.20 4.91 29.05
C SER A 105 -18.15 6.18 28.18
N ARG A 106 -18.08 6.06 26.85
CA ARG A 106 -18.02 7.21 25.94
C ARG A 106 -19.35 7.92 25.78
N LEU A 107 -20.44 7.18 25.61
CA LEU A 107 -21.77 7.78 25.56
C LEU A 107 -22.10 8.47 26.89
N CYS A 108 -21.72 7.87 28.03
CA CYS A 108 -21.79 8.50 29.34
C CYS A 108 -20.92 9.76 29.43
N GLN A 109 -19.70 9.76 28.86
CA GLN A 109 -18.86 10.98 28.80
C GLN A 109 -19.51 12.09 27.96
N ILE A 110 -20.09 11.76 26.80
CA ILE A 110 -20.84 12.74 25.98
C ILE A 110 -22.03 13.31 26.76
N ARG A 111 -22.70 12.49 27.58
CA ARG A 111 -23.80 12.92 28.45
C ARG A 111 -23.32 13.78 29.63
N GLN A 112 -22.27 13.36 30.34
CA GLN A 112 -21.76 14.03 31.54
C GLN A 112 -20.99 15.31 31.22
N HIS A 113 -20.31 15.36 30.08
CA HIS A 113 -19.70 16.53 29.50
C HIS A 113 -20.57 17.01 28.33
N GLY A 114 -21.84 17.31 28.62
CA GLY A 114 -22.78 17.94 27.69
C GLY A 114 -22.20 19.16 26.97
N GLU A 115 -21.11 19.72 27.49
CA GLU A 115 -20.24 20.70 26.84
C GLU A 115 -19.97 20.41 25.36
N LEU A 116 -19.65 19.21 24.87
CA LEU A 116 -19.31 19.10 23.43
C LEU A 116 -20.53 19.37 22.52
N CYS A 117 -21.63 18.64 22.73
CA CYS A 117 -22.83 18.81 21.91
C CYS A 117 -23.53 20.14 22.17
N GLU A 118 -23.53 20.63 23.41
CA GLU A 118 -24.16 21.89 23.81
C GLU A 118 -23.33 23.12 23.40
N LYS A 119 -22.00 23.12 23.63
CA LYS A 119 -21.08 24.21 23.22
C LYS A 119 -21.06 24.42 21.71
N TYR A 120 -21.17 23.34 20.92
CA TYR A 120 -21.17 23.41 19.46
C TYR A 120 -22.57 23.30 18.85
N GLY A 121 -23.64 23.19 19.64
CA GLY A 121 -25.02 23.09 19.15
C GLY A 121 -25.24 21.91 18.18
N VAL A 122 -24.61 20.76 18.45
CA VAL A 122 -24.63 19.58 17.59
C VAL A 122 -25.72 18.60 18.03
N ARG A 123 -26.55 18.14 17.09
CA ARG A 123 -27.52 17.07 17.29
C ARG A 123 -26.88 15.72 17.03
N LEU A 124 -26.85 14.83 18.02
CA LEU A 124 -26.34 13.48 17.87
C LEU A 124 -27.44 12.56 17.32
N ARG A 125 -27.09 11.70 16.37
CA ARG A 125 -27.93 10.59 15.89
C ARG A 125 -27.11 9.30 15.84
N VAL A 126 -27.52 8.29 16.59
CA VAL A 126 -26.86 6.98 16.59
C VAL A 126 -27.57 6.07 15.58
N VAL A 127 -26.84 5.58 14.59
CA VAL A 127 -27.41 4.85 13.45
C VAL A 127 -26.80 3.46 13.31
N GLY A 128 -27.61 2.51 12.82
CA GLY A 128 -27.25 1.09 12.73
C GLY A 128 -28.22 0.17 13.50
N ASN A 129 -27.81 -1.08 13.68
CA ASN A 129 -28.65 -2.14 14.24
C ASN A 129 -28.66 -2.12 15.77
N ARG A 130 -29.49 -1.24 16.35
CA ARG A 130 -29.64 -1.05 17.81
C ARG A 130 -30.05 -2.33 18.56
N LYS A 131 -30.65 -3.32 17.88
CA LYS A 131 -31.07 -4.58 18.51
C LYS A 131 -29.88 -5.42 18.98
N LEU A 132 -28.69 -5.17 18.43
CA LEU A 132 -27.45 -5.83 18.84
C LEU A 132 -26.83 -5.21 20.10
N LEU A 133 -27.35 -4.07 20.56
CA LEU A 133 -26.83 -3.39 21.76
C LEU A 133 -27.49 -3.96 23.02
N PRO A 134 -26.73 -4.04 24.14
CA PRO A 134 -27.31 -4.25 25.46
C PRO A 134 -28.37 -3.20 25.81
N VAL A 135 -29.40 -3.59 26.56
CA VAL A 135 -30.59 -2.76 26.88
C VAL A 135 -30.20 -1.45 27.58
N ASP A 136 -29.24 -1.51 28.48
CA ASP A 136 -28.71 -0.34 29.19
C ASP A 136 -27.99 0.63 28.24
N VAL A 137 -27.25 0.13 27.25
CA VAL A 137 -26.61 0.96 26.21
C VAL A 137 -27.66 1.59 25.29
N GLN A 138 -28.72 0.85 24.93
CA GLN A 138 -29.84 1.40 24.15
C GLN A 138 -30.51 2.58 24.88
N GLN A 139 -30.70 2.48 26.20
CA GLN A 139 -31.26 3.56 27.01
C GLN A 139 -30.36 4.80 26.99
N ILE A 140 -29.04 4.64 27.18
CA ILE A 140 -28.08 5.75 27.14
C ILE A 140 -28.10 6.43 25.76
N VAL A 141 -28.15 5.66 24.68
CA VAL A 141 -28.29 6.21 23.32
C VAL A 141 -29.55 7.05 23.20
N GLN A 142 -30.71 6.53 23.63
CA GLN A 142 -31.98 7.24 23.54
C GLN A 142 -31.98 8.54 24.35
N GLU A 143 -31.47 8.50 25.59
CA GLU A 143 -31.34 9.69 26.45
C GLU A 143 -30.45 10.76 25.78
N THR A 144 -29.32 10.36 25.21
CA THR A 144 -28.36 11.29 24.58
C THR A 144 -28.92 11.92 23.30
N GLU A 145 -29.66 11.16 22.48
CA GLU A 145 -30.34 11.68 21.30
C GLU A 145 -31.44 12.68 21.68
N GLU A 146 -32.23 12.41 22.73
CA GLU A 146 -33.29 13.33 23.16
C GLU A 146 -32.72 14.62 23.77
N MET A 147 -31.63 14.53 24.55
CA MET A 147 -30.93 15.70 25.08
C MET A 147 -30.44 16.66 23.99
N THR A 148 -30.00 16.13 22.84
CA THR A 148 -29.41 16.92 21.75
C THR A 148 -30.39 17.20 20.60
N LYS A 149 -31.66 16.79 20.73
CA LYS A 149 -32.66 16.87 19.66
C LYS A 149 -32.98 18.28 19.17
N ASN A 150 -32.92 19.26 20.06
CA ASN A 150 -33.21 20.67 19.76
C ASN A 150 -31.99 21.44 19.23
N ASN A 151 -30.82 20.79 19.18
CA ASN A 151 -29.62 21.38 18.61
C ASN A 151 -29.77 21.46 17.07
N SER A 152 -29.49 22.64 16.50
CA SER A 152 -29.76 22.92 15.09
C SER A 152 -28.54 23.36 14.29
N ARG A 153 -27.37 23.53 14.93
CA ARG A 153 -26.17 24.04 14.24
C ARG A 153 -25.58 23.00 13.28
N ALA A 154 -25.48 21.73 13.70
CA ALA A 154 -24.98 20.64 12.88
C ALA A 154 -25.49 19.29 13.37
N VAL A 155 -25.36 18.24 12.55
CA VAL A 155 -25.75 16.86 12.91
C VAL A 155 -24.52 15.95 12.92
N LEU A 156 -24.31 15.24 14.02
CA LEU A 156 -23.31 14.17 14.13
C LEU A 156 -24.01 12.81 14.07
N TYR A 157 -23.74 12.03 13.04
CA TYR A 157 -24.13 10.63 12.96
C TYR A 157 -23.03 9.74 13.55
N MET A 158 -23.42 8.85 14.45
CA MET A 158 -22.54 7.85 15.04
C MET A 158 -22.99 6.46 14.62
N CYS A 159 -22.20 5.81 13.77
CA CYS A 159 -22.49 4.47 13.27
C CYS A 159 -22.15 3.40 14.34
N PHE A 160 -23.18 2.86 15.00
CA PHE A 160 -23.05 2.02 16.20
C PHE A 160 -24.31 1.18 16.50
N PRO A 161 -24.27 -0.16 16.35
CA PRO A 161 -23.40 -0.99 15.49
C PRO A 161 -23.82 -0.90 14.03
N TYR A 162 -22.87 -0.76 13.11
CA TYR A 162 -23.19 -0.44 11.72
C TYR A 162 -22.33 -1.19 10.70
N THR A 163 -22.95 -1.56 9.58
CA THR A 163 -22.30 -1.94 8.32
C THR A 163 -23.17 -1.46 7.16
N ALA A 164 -22.58 -1.04 6.04
CA ALA A 164 -23.32 -0.53 4.89
C ALA A 164 -24.22 -1.62 4.28
N ARG A 165 -23.80 -2.89 4.30
CA ARG A 165 -24.67 -4.01 3.90
C ARG A 165 -25.93 -4.15 4.76
N ASP A 166 -25.83 -3.95 6.08
CA ASP A 166 -27.00 -3.97 6.98
C ASP A 166 -27.91 -2.75 6.78
N ASP A 167 -27.32 -1.55 6.62
CA ASP A 167 -28.02 -0.31 6.26
C ASP A 167 -28.84 -0.51 4.98
N MET A 168 -28.18 -0.94 3.90
CA MET A 168 -28.85 -1.24 2.62
C MET A 168 -29.95 -2.29 2.78
N THR A 169 -29.71 -3.37 3.52
CA THR A 169 -30.72 -4.42 3.76
C THR A 169 -31.95 -3.87 4.48
N GLN A 170 -31.76 -3.01 5.48
CA GLN A 170 -32.85 -2.38 6.21
C GLN A 170 -33.59 -1.35 5.35
N SER A 171 -32.88 -0.55 4.57
CA SER A 171 -33.48 0.43 3.64
C SER A 171 -34.28 -0.25 2.54
N ILE A 172 -33.79 -1.36 1.95
CA ILE A 172 -34.55 -2.16 0.97
C ILE A 172 -35.86 -2.65 1.61
N ARG A 173 -35.80 -3.18 2.84
CA ARG A 173 -36.99 -3.64 3.56
C ARG A 173 -38.01 -2.52 3.76
N ASN A 174 -37.56 -1.32 4.09
CA ASN A 174 -38.44 -0.16 4.29
C ASN A 174 -39.05 0.33 2.97
N VAL A 175 -38.26 0.40 1.90
CA VAL A 175 -38.72 0.76 0.55
C VAL A 175 -39.80 -0.21 0.07
N VAL A 176 -39.58 -1.52 0.24
CA VAL A 176 -40.56 -2.54 -0.13
C VAL A 176 -41.81 -2.42 0.73
N ALA A 177 -41.68 -2.21 2.04
CA ALA A 177 -42.84 -2.00 2.92
C ALA A 177 -43.66 -0.78 2.51
N GLU A 178 -43.03 0.34 2.15
CA GLU A 178 -43.71 1.56 1.70
C GLU A 178 -44.43 1.32 0.36
N SER A 179 -43.80 0.62 -0.59
CA SER A 179 -44.41 0.27 -1.88
C SER A 179 -45.66 -0.62 -1.75
N LEU A 180 -45.75 -1.42 -0.68
CA LEU A 180 -46.92 -2.24 -0.40
C LEU A 180 -48.07 -1.45 0.23
N ILE A 181 -47.75 -0.36 0.94
CA ILE A 181 -48.74 0.53 1.57
C ILE A 181 -49.26 1.56 0.57
N ASN A 182 -48.37 2.10 -0.27
CA ASN A 182 -48.67 3.12 -1.26
C ASN A 182 -48.40 2.59 -2.68
N PRO A 183 -49.43 2.14 -3.42
CA PRO A 183 -49.28 1.60 -4.77
C PRO A 183 -48.72 2.58 -5.81
N GLU A 184 -48.76 3.89 -5.53
CA GLU A 184 -48.17 4.93 -6.40
C GLU A 184 -46.69 5.19 -6.06
N PHE A 185 -46.14 4.55 -5.03
CA PHE A 185 -44.76 4.74 -4.62
C PHE A 185 -43.79 4.07 -5.60
N GLU A 186 -43.01 4.89 -6.30
CA GLU A 186 -42.00 4.43 -7.23
C GLU A 186 -40.69 4.07 -6.50
N ILE A 187 -40.29 2.80 -6.64
CA ILE A 187 -38.97 2.34 -6.18
C ILE A 187 -37.90 2.89 -7.11
N SER A 188 -37.18 3.91 -6.63
CA SER A 188 -36.14 4.63 -7.35
C SER A 188 -34.91 4.87 -6.47
N GLU A 189 -33.82 5.38 -7.06
CA GLU A 189 -32.62 5.74 -6.29
C GLU A 189 -32.91 6.82 -5.24
N SER A 190 -33.77 7.79 -5.56
CA SER A 190 -34.17 8.86 -4.64
C SER A 190 -34.99 8.33 -3.46
N ALA A 191 -35.92 7.39 -3.74
CA ALA A 191 -36.65 6.66 -2.71
C ALA A 191 -35.68 5.89 -1.80
N PHE A 192 -34.71 5.17 -2.37
CA PHE A 192 -33.71 4.45 -1.60
C PHE A 192 -32.86 5.37 -0.70
N ASN A 193 -32.39 6.50 -1.25
CA ASN A 193 -31.64 7.52 -0.52
C ASN A 193 -32.42 8.10 0.68
N HIS A 194 -33.75 8.16 0.61
CA HIS A 194 -34.59 8.62 1.71
C HIS A 194 -34.60 7.65 2.91
N PHE A 195 -34.46 6.35 2.65
CA PHE A 195 -34.52 5.31 3.68
C PHE A 195 -33.15 4.90 4.24
N LEU A 196 -32.05 5.42 3.70
CA LEU A 196 -30.71 5.26 4.28
C LEU A 196 -30.59 6.06 5.58
N TYR A 197 -29.71 5.62 6.48
CA TYR A 197 -29.55 6.28 7.78
C TYR A 197 -29.01 7.72 7.69
N THR A 198 -28.15 8.00 6.71
CA THR A 198 -27.41 9.26 6.59
C THR A 198 -27.69 9.92 5.24
N PRO A 199 -27.58 11.26 5.14
CA PRO A 199 -27.69 11.95 3.85
C PRO A 199 -26.53 11.61 2.90
N PRO A 200 -26.59 12.05 1.62
CA PRO A 200 -25.50 11.94 0.67
C PRO A 200 -24.17 12.48 1.23
N LEU A 201 -23.06 11.89 0.79
CA LEU A 201 -21.73 12.19 1.31
C LEU A 201 -20.91 13.02 0.31
N ASP A 202 -20.19 14.03 0.80
CA ASP A 202 -19.32 14.87 -0.04
C ASP A 202 -17.83 14.52 0.13
N LEU A 203 -17.46 14.04 1.32
CA LEU A 203 -16.08 13.75 1.68
C LEU A 203 -15.99 12.59 2.67
N LEU A 204 -15.33 11.51 2.26
CA LEU A 204 -14.99 10.37 3.10
C LEU A 204 -13.49 10.41 3.45
N ILE A 205 -13.16 10.34 4.73
CA ILE A 205 -11.78 10.36 5.21
C ILE A 205 -11.50 9.06 5.94
N ARG A 206 -10.37 8.42 5.63
CA ARG A 206 -9.88 7.24 6.33
C ARG A 206 -8.46 7.45 6.80
N THR A 207 -8.21 7.19 8.08
CA THR A 207 -6.86 7.22 8.68
C THR A 207 -6.24 5.81 8.72
N SER A 208 -5.03 5.71 9.27
CA SER A 208 -4.22 4.49 9.47
C SER A 208 -3.44 3.92 8.28
N GLY A 209 -3.43 4.61 7.13
CA GLY A 209 -2.75 4.15 5.92
C GLY A 209 -3.42 2.96 5.24
N THR A 210 -4.66 2.64 5.61
CA THR A 210 -5.43 1.54 5.00
C THR A 210 -6.38 2.06 3.92
N TYR A 211 -6.46 1.36 2.79
CA TYR A 211 -7.25 1.81 1.62
C TYR A 211 -8.65 1.19 1.52
N ARG A 212 -9.00 0.23 2.38
CA ARG A 212 -10.33 -0.38 2.42
C ARG A 212 -11.38 0.53 3.07
N LEU A 213 -12.62 0.54 2.57
CA LEU A 213 -13.70 1.32 3.21
C LEU A 213 -14.33 0.62 4.44
N SER A 214 -14.01 -0.66 4.69
CA SER A 214 -14.49 -1.42 5.87
C SER A 214 -16.01 -1.46 6.01
N ASP A 215 -16.74 -1.62 4.90
CA ASP A 215 -18.22 -1.69 4.90
C ASP A 215 -18.87 -0.47 5.57
N PHE A 216 -18.29 0.72 5.34
CA PHE A 216 -18.75 1.99 5.89
C PHE A 216 -19.25 2.90 4.77
N LEU A 217 -20.53 3.30 4.84
CA LEU A 217 -21.18 4.25 3.93
C LEU A 217 -20.94 3.97 2.42
N LEU A 218 -20.90 2.70 2.02
CA LEU A 218 -20.55 2.29 0.65
C LEU A 218 -21.46 2.95 -0.39
N TRP A 219 -22.77 2.93 -0.15
CA TRP A 219 -23.76 3.56 -1.04
C TRP A 219 -23.57 5.08 -1.10
N GLN A 220 -23.45 5.74 0.05
CA GLN A 220 -23.34 7.20 0.12
C GLN A 220 -22.02 7.69 -0.50
N SER A 221 -20.96 6.87 -0.47
CA SER A 221 -19.62 7.22 -0.96
C SER A 221 -19.44 7.13 -2.48
N VAL A 222 -20.36 6.47 -3.21
CA VAL A 222 -20.22 6.23 -4.66
C VAL A 222 -20.52 7.47 -5.52
N SER A 223 -21.16 8.48 -4.92
CA SER A 223 -21.55 9.70 -5.62
C SER A 223 -20.34 10.32 -6.34
N PRO A 224 -20.46 10.73 -7.63
CA PRO A 224 -19.36 11.36 -8.36
C PRO A 224 -18.87 12.67 -7.73
N LYS A 225 -19.67 13.26 -6.85
CA LYS A 225 -19.33 14.47 -6.07
C LYS A 225 -18.59 14.13 -4.77
N CYS A 226 -18.66 12.88 -4.31
CA CYS A 226 -17.97 12.43 -3.11
C CYS A 226 -16.48 12.28 -3.37
N SER A 227 -15.67 12.87 -2.50
CA SER A 227 -14.21 12.69 -2.51
C SER A 227 -13.78 11.72 -1.43
N VAL A 228 -12.85 10.82 -1.74
CA VAL A 228 -12.31 9.86 -0.77
C VAL A 228 -10.85 10.18 -0.51
N VAL A 229 -10.52 10.40 0.76
CA VAL A 229 -9.19 10.81 1.21
C VAL A 229 -8.63 9.78 2.18
N PHE A 230 -7.48 9.21 1.82
CA PHE A 230 -6.72 8.31 2.68
C PHE A 230 -5.57 9.06 3.34
N SER A 231 -5.42 8.89 4.65
CA SER A 231 -4.32 9.43 5.44
C SER A 231 -3.53 8.29 6.06
N ASP A 232 -2.22 8.34 5.89
CA ASP A 232 -1.21 7.46 6.49
C ASP A 232 -1.11 7.59 8.02
N ARG A 233 -1.55 8.72 8.58
CA ARG A 233 -1.52 9.00 10.02
C ARG A 233 -2.45 8.09 10.81
N LEU A 234 -2.01 7.66 12.00
CA LEU A 234 -2.90 6.99 12.96
C LEU A 234 -3.91 8.01 13.51
N TRP A 235 -5.13 7.57 13.82
CA TRP A 235 -6.16 8.49 14.31
C TRP A 235 -5.74 9.36 15.50
N PRO A 236 -5.07 8.83 16.55
CA PRO A 236 -4.59 9.69 17.66
C PRO A 236 -3.53 10.73 17.26
N GLU A 237 -2.82 10.54 16.13
CA GLU A 237 -1.84 11.50 15.59
C GLU A 237 -2.49 12.53 14.65
N PHE A 238 -3.76 12.30 14.27
CA PHE A 238 -4.51 13.18 13.41
C PHE A 238 -4.82 14.48 14.15
N SER A 239 -4.88 15.60 13.43
CA SER A 239 -5.01 16.93 14.07
C SER A 239 -5.91 17.85 13.24
N PRO A 240 -6.43 18.94 13.83
CA PRO A 240 -7.18 19.96 13.10
C PRO A 240 -6.40 20.53 11.90
N LEU A 241 -5.06 20.61 11.95
CA LEU A 241 -4.27 21.08 10.82
C LEU A 241 -4.32 20.12 9.63
N HIS A 242 -4.32 18.81 9.89
CA HIS A 242 -4.50 17.81 8.85
C HIS A 242 -5.89 17.93 8.21
N MET A 243 -6.93 18.09 9.03
CA MET A 243 -8.29 18.32 8.53
C MET A 243 -8.41 19.63 7.73
N ALA A 244 -7.80 20.71 8.20
CA ALA A 244 -7.77 22.00 7.50
C ALA A 244 -7.15 21.87 6.10
N LYS A 245 -6.05 21.13 5.97
CA LYS A 245 -5.42 20.84 4.67
C LYS A 245 -6.35 20.07 3.75
N ILE A 246 -7.08 19.07 4.26
CA ILE A 246 -8.06 18.31 3.49
C ILE A 246 -9.20 19.20 3.00
N LEU A 247 -9.77 20.03 3.88
CA LEU A 247 -10.84 20.97 3.52
C LEU A 247 -10.39 21.99 2.47
N LEU A 248 -9.18 22.56 2.61
CA LEU A 248 -8.61 23.47 1.62
C LEU A 248 -8.45 22.81 0.26
N ASN A 249 -7.92 21.59 0.22
CA ASN A 249 -7.75 20.85 -1.03
C ASN A 249 -9.09 20.53 -1.69
N TRP A 250 -10.06 20.04 -0.90
CA TRP A 250 -11.41 19.77 -1.40
C TRP A 250 -12.09 21.03 -1.93
N SER A 251 -11.99 22.15 -1.20
CA SER A 251 -12.59 23.43 -1.58
C SER A 251 -11.94 23.98 -2.85
N PHE A 252 -10.62 23.95 -2.94
CA PHE A 252 -9.86 24.35 -4.13
C PHE A 252 -10.26 23.52 -5.35
N ASN A 253 -10.28 22.19 -5.22
CA ASN A 253 -10.63 21.31 -6.34
C ASN A 253 -12.09 21.50 -6.78
N THR A 254 -13.00 21.65 -5.83
CA THR A 254 -14.42 21.88 -6.13
C THR A 254 -14.63 23.21 -6.82
N TYR A 255 -13.89 24.26 -6.42
CA TYR A 255 -13.98 25.57 -7.04
C TYR A 255 -13.43 25.57 -8.47
N TRP A 256 -12.26 24.98 -8.70
CA TRP A 256 -11.58 25.02 -10.00
C TRP A 256 -12.06 23.97 -10.99
N TYR A 257 -12.43 22.77 -10.52
CA TYR A 257 -12.77 21.63 -11.37
C TYR A 257 -14.23 21.20 -11.25
N GLY A 258 -15.00 21.74 -10.30
CA GLY A 258 -16.42 21.42 -10.10
C GLY A 258 -16.71 20.20 -9.21
N HIS A 259 -15.68 19.50 -8.74
CA HIS A 259 -15.78 18.40 -7.76
C HIS A 259 -14.49 18.31 -6.92
N GLY A 260 -14.55 17.68 -5.74
CA GLY A 260 -13.41 17.64 -4.82
C GLY A 260 -12.21 16.76 -5.26
N ASN A 261 -12.38 15.91 -6.28
CA ASN A 261 -11.35 14.96 -6.75
C ASN A 261 -10.44 15.46 -7.90
N GLY A 262 -10.59 16.69 -8.41
CA GLY A 262 -9.69 17.24 -9.46
C GLY A 262 -9.89 16.76 -10.92
N PHE A 263 -10.79 15.81 -11.21
CA PHE A 263 -11.13 15.37 -12.58
C PHE A 263 -12.59 15.55 -12.98
N VAL A 264 -12.84 16.24 -14.11
CA VAL A 264 -14.19 16.43 -14.68
C VAL A 264 -14.84 15.07 -14.90
N VAL A 265 -15.85 14.74 -14.08
CA VAL A 265 -16.75 13.63 -14.38
C VAL A 265 -17.67 14.13 -15.48
N SER A 266 -17.40 13.75 -16.72
CA SER A 266 -18.30 13.98 -17.86
C SER A 266 -19.65 13.33 -17.54
N ALA A 267 -20.65 14.15 -17.17
CA ALA A 267 -22.00 13.65 -16.95
C ALA A 267 -22.65 13.27 -18.29
N PRO A 268 -23.39 12.15 -18.38
CA PRO A 268 -24.17 11.84 -19.57
C PRO A 268 -25.41 12.72 -19.61
N GLY A 269 -25.45 13.64 -20.58
CA GLY A 269 -26.65 14.37 -20.98
C GLY A 269 -26.87 15.68 -20.23
N ASP A 270 -26.37 16.78 -20.79
CA ASP A 270 -27.08 18.06 -20.77
C ASP A 270 -26.62 18.93 -21.94
N SER A 271 -27.34 18.81 -23.05
CA SER A 271 -27.35 19.82 -24.09
C SER A 271 -28.11 21.05 -23.59
N ALA A 272 -27.47 22.22 -23.70
CA ALA A 272 -28.03 23.58 -23.67
C ALA A 272 -27.77 24.42 -22.40
N ARG A 273 -26.61 25.10 -22.39
CA ARG A 273 -26.50 26.58 -22.33
C ARG A 273 -25.07 26.98 -21.95
N ALA A 274 -24.33 27.52 -22.92
CA ALA A 274 -23.26 28.47 -22.64
C ALA A 274 -23.10 29.43 -23.83
N GLN A 275 -23.93 30.48 -23.85
CA GLN A 275 -23.63 31.71 -24.58
C GLN A 275 -23.24 32.78 -23.57
N LYS A 276 -21.95 33.15 -23.53
CA LYS A 276 -21.42 34.53 -23.69
C LYS A 276 -19.94 34.60 -23.26
N SER A 277 -19.13 35.04 -24.22
CA SER A 277 -17.67 35.24 -24.26
C SER A 277 -17.19 36.48 -23.46
N PRO A 278 -15.92 36.97 -23.57
CA PRO A 278 -14.62 36.28 -23.73
C PRO A 278 -13.52 36.85 -22.79
N VAL A 279 -12.54 36.04 -22.38
CA VAL A 279 -11.17 36.56 -22.16
C VAL A 279 -10.17 35.59 -22.78
N ARG A 280 -9.34 36.15 -23.64
CA ARG A 280 -8.38 35.50 -24.54
C ARG A 280 -7.11 35.16 -23.75
N ALA A 281 -6.72 33.89 -23.76
CA ALA A 281 -5.36 33.42 -23.43
C ALA A 281 -4.92 32.41 -24.52
N PRO A 282 -3.61 32.32 -24.81
CA PRO A 282 -3.11 31.96 -26.14
C PRO A 282 -3.12 30.47 -26.42
N ASP A 283 -3.26 30.16 -27.72
CA ASP A 283 -3.00 28.90 -28.41
C ASP A 283 -2.16 27.89 -27.62
N SER A 284 -2.82 26.79 -27.21
CA SER A 284 -2.20 25.48 -27.10
C SER A 284 -3.01 24.56 -27.99
N THR A 285 -2.35 24.01 -28.99
CA THR A 285 -2.86 23.05 -29.97
C THR A 285 -3.72 21.97 -29.31
N GLU A 286 -4.87 21.74 -29.91
CA GLU A 286 -5.72 20.57 -29.68
C GLU A 286 -4.94 19.31 -30.08
N ASP A 287 -4.71 18.41 -29.13
CA ASP A 287 -4.37 17.02 -29.43
C ASP A 287 -5.60 16.16 -29.09
N ASP A 288 -6.26 15.68 -30.15
CA ASP A 288 -7.31 14.67 -30.13
C ASP A 288 -6.78 13.37 -29.51
N TYR A 289 -7.37 12.93 -28.40
CA TYR A 289 -7.06 11.62 -27.81
C TYR A 289 -7.91 10.52 -28.45
N SER A 290 -7.44 10.02 -29.59
CA SER A 290 -7.71 8.66 -30.04
C SER A 290 -6.52 7.76 -29.67
N ASP A 291 -6.78 6.70 -28.91
CA ASP A 291 -5.92 5.50 -28.76
C ASP A 291 -4.47 5.72 -28.28
N SER A 292 -4.31 5.97 -26.96
CA SER A 292 -3.03 6.31 -26.33
C SER A 292 -2.10 5.12 -26.02
N SER A 293 -2.22 4.00 -26.73
CA SER A 293 -1.23 2.90 -26.70
C SER A 293 -0.20 2.99 -27.84
N SER A 294 -0.36 3.94 -28.76
CA SER A 294 0.36 3.99 -30.05
C SER A 294 1.71 4.72 -30.03
N ASP A 295 2.07 5.41 -28.95
CA ASP A 295 3.34 6.18 -28.84
C ASP A 295 4.45 5.48 -28.03
N ALA A 296 4.15 4.35 -27.38
CA ALA A 296 5.16 3.54 -26.71
C ALA A 296 5.81 2.56 -27.68
N ALA A 297 7.14 2.50 -27.66
CA ALA A 297 7.92 1.64 -28.55
C ALA A 297 8.63 0.51 -27.78
N VAL A 298 8.26 0.22 -26.53
CA VAL A 298 8.60 -1.01 -25.79
C VAL A 298 7.63 -1.10 -24.63
N ASP A 299 7.07 -2.28 -24.40
CA ASP A 299 6.26 -2.58 -23.23
C ASP A 299 7.09 -3.38 -22.20
N VAL A 300 7.23 -2.84 -20.99
CA VAL A 300 7.90 -3.50 -19.86
C VAL A 300 6.85 -3.91 -18.83
N ALA A 301 6.65 -5.22 -18.66
CA ALA A 301 5.80 -5.76 -17.60
C ALA A 301 6.56 -5.83 -16.27
N VAL A 302 6.00 -5.25 -15.22
CA VAL A 302 6.56 -5.25 -13.86
C VAL A 302 5.50 -5.74 -12.89
N GLU A 303 5.91 -6.47 -11.86
CA GLU A 303 4.98 -6.89 -10.80
C GLU A 303 4.22 -5.68 -10.24
N GLU A 304 2.90 -5.80 -10.09
CA GLU A 304 2.07 -4.79 -9.47
C GLU A 304 2.29 -4.72 -7.95
N GLU A 305 1.89 -3.60 -7.35
CA GLU A 305 1.87 -3.49 -5.89
C GLU A 305 0.63 -4.23 -5.40
N ASP A 306 0.82 -5.30 -4.62
CA ASP A 306 -0.29 -6.08 -4.08
C ASP A 306 -1.20 -5.21 -3.21
N THR A 307 -2.35 -4.83 -3.75
CA THR A 307 -3.39 -4.06 -3.02
C THR A 307 -4.32 -4.96 -2.19
N PHE A 308 -4.03 -6.25 -2.07
CA PHE A 308 -4.82 -7.24 -1.33
C PHE A 308 -3.96 -8.21 -0.50
N THR A 309 -3.84 -7.97 0.81
CA THR A 309 -4.04 -8.98 1.88
C THR A 309 -4.23 -8.30 3.24
N SER A 310 -5.06 -8.91 4.08
CA SER A 310 -5.17 -8.64 5.51
C SER A 310 -3.79 -8.61 6.18
N ASP A 311 -3.66 -7.80 7.23
CA ASP A 311 -2.49 -7.54 8.11
C ASP A 311 -1.81 -8.79 8.76
N GLU A 312 -1.92 -9.99 8.20
CA GLU A 312 -1.31 -11.20 8.76
C GLU A 312 -0.15 -11.80 7.93
N ASP A 313 0.12 -11.33 6.69
CA ASP A 313 1.34 -11.73 5.98
C ASP A 313 1.92 -10.63 5.07
N PRO A 314 3.13 -10.10 5.34
CA PRO A 314 3.81 -9.08 4.52
C PRO A 314 4.49 -9.68 3.28
N ILE A 315 3.88 -10.71 2.67
CA ILE A 315 4.56 -11.64 1.75
C ILE A 315 4.35 -11.30 0.27
N LYS A 316 3.33 -10.51 -0.07
CA LYS A 316 2.89 -10.25 -1.44
C LYS A 316 3.18 -8.79 -1.81
N GLY A 317 3.94 -8.56 -2.88
CA GLY A 317 4.47 -7.25 -3.33
C GLY A 317 5.98 -7.04 -3.14
N ARG A 318 6.76 -8.11 -2.94
CA ARG A 318 8.19 -8.02 -2.54
C ARG A 318 9.12 -7.46 -3.62
N LEU A 319 8.79 -7.60 -4.91
CA LEU A 319 9.69 -7.18 -5.98
C LEU A 319 9.43 -5.74 -6.42
N TYR A 320 8.21 -5.22 -6.24
CA TYR A 320 7.77 -3.94 -6.79
C TYR A 320 8.72 -2.75 -6.48
N GLU A 321 9.04 -2.51 -5.21
CA GLU A 321 9.91 -1.38 -4.82
C GLU A 321 11.30 -1.51 -5.44
N LYS A 322 11.87 -2.72 -5.39
CA LYS A 322 13.20 -3.01 -5.97
C LYS A 322 13.20 -2.86 -7.49
N CYS A 323 12.16 -3.34 -8.18
CA CYS A 323 11.96 -3.13 -9.61
C CYS A 323 11.90 -1.64 -9.95
N CYS A 324 11.16 -0.85 -9.16
CA CYS A 324 11.09 0.60 -9.35
C CYS A 324 12.45 1.28 -9.17
N ASP A 325 13.24 0.87 -8.18
CA ASP A 325 14.56 1.43 -7.95
C ASP A 325 15.56 1.02 -9.04
N LEU A 326 15.48 -0.19 -9.56
CA LEU A 326 16.25 -0.60 -10.75
C LEU A 326 15.87 0.21 -11.98
N MET A 327 14.58 0.42 -12.24
CA MET A 327 14.14 1.28 -13.34
C MET A 327 14.66 2.72 -13.20
N LYS A 328 14.62 3.30 -11.99
CA LYS A 328 15.22 4.62 -11.72
C LYS A 328 16.73 4.62 -11.97
N GLY A 329 17.45 3.60 -11.49
CA GLY A 329 18.90 3.44 -11.72
C GLY A 329 19.24 3.23 -13.20
N ALA A 330 18.31 2.68 -13.98
CA ALA A 330 18.39 2.52 -15.43
C ALA A 330 18.02 3.80 -16.19
N ASP A 331 17.79 4.91 -15.48
CA ASP A 331 17.31 6.17 -16.06
C ASP A 331 16.04 5.93 -16.91
N ILE A 332 15.09 5.17 -16.37
CA ILE A 332 13.72 5.03 -16.87
C ILE A 332 12.83 5.84 -15.93
N LYS A 333 12.43 7.04 -16.36
CA LYS A 333 11.71 8.00 -15.50
C LYS A 333 10.23 7.96 -15.82
N PHE A 334 9.42 7.48 -14.89
CA PHE A 334 7.97 7.42 -15.08
C PHE A 334 7.25 8.01 -13.86
N ARG A 335 5.98 8.34 -14.05
CA ARG A 335 5.05 8.65 -12.95
C ARG A 335 3.84 7.74 -13.10
N ARG A 336 3.60 6.90 -12.09
CA ARG A 336 2.39 6.09 -12.00
C ARG A 336 1.33 6.86 -11.20
N SER A 337 0.11 6.92 -11.71
CA SER A 337 -1.07 7.31 -10.93
C SER A 337 -1.61 6.08 -10.22
N ASN A 338 -2.05 6.18 -8.97
CA ASN A 338 -2.51 5.05 -8.14
C ASN A 338 -3.75 4.30 -8.68
N ARG A 339 -4.28 4.68 -9.85
CA ARG A 339 -5.47 4.09 -10.50
C ARG A 339 -5.17 3.52 -11.89
N LEU A 340 -3.92 3.54 -12.33
CA LEU A 340 -3.52 3.07 -13.65
C LEU A 340 -2.49 1.95 -13.53
N ASP A 341 -2.75 0.88 -14.27
CA ASP A 341 -1.85 -0.27 -14.41
C ASP A 341 -0.81 -0.03 -15.51
N ILE A 342 -0.77 1.19 -16.06
CA ILE A 342 0.19 1.60 -17.07
C ILE A 342 0.81 2.94 -16.67
N ALA A 343 2.12 3.07 -16.80
CA ALA A 343 2.85 4.31 -16.69
C ALA A 343 3.74 4.51 -17.92
N LEU A 344 3.67 5.70 -18.53
CA LEU A 344 4.56 6.06 -19.62
C LEU A 344 5.86 6.65 -19.07
N SER A 345 6.97 6.21 -19.64
CA SER A 345 8.26 6.83 -19.38
C SER A 345 8.31 8.22 -20.04
N THR A 346 8.90 9.16 -19.33
CA THR A 346 9.02 10.58 -19.73
C THR A 346 10.30 10.86 -20.50
N ASN A 347 11.26 9.92 -20.50
CA ASN A 347 12.57 10.10 -21.12
C ASN A 347 12.96 8.97 -22.10
N LEU A 348 12.14 7.93 -22.23
CA LEU A 348 12.29 6.84 -23.19
C LEU A 348 10.91 6.47 -23.77
N PRO A 349 10.83 5.97 -25.01
CA PRO A 349 9.57 5.51 -25.60
C PRO A 349 9.23 4.13 -25.04
N VAL A 350 8.96 4.07 -23.73
CA VAL A 350 8.70 2.84 -22.97
C VAL A 350 7.40 3.02 -22.19
N ALA A 351 6.47 2.07 -22.34
CA ALA A 351 5.36 1.90 -21.44
C ALA A 351 5.71 0.84 -20.38
N ILE A 352 5.35 1.12 -19.14
CA ILE A 352 5.54 0.21 -18.01
C ILE A 352 4.15 -0.27 -17.61
N ILE A 353 3.93 -1.57 -17.71
CA ILE A 353 2.66 -2.22 -17.41
C ILE A 353 2.82 -2.97 -16.10
N PHE A 354 1.97 -2.69 -15.13
CA PHE A 354 1.97 -3.31 -13.82
C PHE A 354 0.98 -4.47 -13.84
N LEU A 355 1.46 -5.70 -13.63
CA LEU A 355 0.68 -6.94 -13.74
C LEU A 355 0.97 -7.86 -12.54
N PRO A 356 0.06 -8.78 -12.20
CA PRO A 356 0.37 -9.88 -11.28
C PRO A 356 1.62 -10.65 -11.73
N ALA A 357 2.53 -10.99 -10.80
CA ALA A 357 3.79 -11.67 -11.13
C ALA A 357 3.62 -12.96 -11.95
N ALA A 358 2.53 -13.71 -11.69
CA ALA A 358 2.19 -14.95 -12.37
C ALA A 358 1.81 -14.74 -13.84
N ASP A 359 1.33 -13.55 -14.22
CA ASP A 359 0.89 -13.25 -15.57
C ASP A 359 2.05 -12.75 -16.45
N ILE A 360 3.07 -12.12 -15.86
CA ILE A 360 4.21 -11.53 -16.58
C ILE A 360 4.88 -12.49 -17.57
N PRO A 361 5.21 -13.76 -17.22
CA PRO A 361 5.82 -14.69 -18.15
C PRO A 361 4.97 -14.93 -19.40
N ILE A 362 3.63 -14.94 -19.26
CA ILE A 362 2.69 -15.17 -20.36
C ILE A 362 2.72 -13.98 -21.31
N PHE A 363 2.59 -12.76 -20.78
CA PHE A 363 2.60 -11.55 -21.61
C PHE A 363 3.92 -11.37 -22.38
N VAL A 364 5.05 -11.73 -21.78
CA VAL A 364 6.36 -11.68 -22.44
C VAL A 364 6.53 -12.84 -23.44
N GLY A 365 6.19 -14.06 -23.03
CA GLY A 365 6.33 -15.27 -23.86
C GLY A 365 5.46 -15.24 -25.12
N GLU A 366 4.27 -14.66 -25.04
CA GLU A 366 3.37 -14.47 -26.20
C GLU A 366 3.75 -13.26 -27.08
N GLY A 367 4.74 -12.45 -26.68
CA GLY A 367 5.17 -11.25 -27.42
C GLY A 367 4.23 -10.05 -27.28
N ASN A 368 3.31 -10.08 -26.30
CA ASN A 368 2.47 -8.93 -25.97
C ASN A 368 3.30 -7.82 -25.31
N CYS A 369 4.26 -8.20 -24.46
CA CYS A 369 5.29 -7.33 -23.88
C CYS A 369 6.69 -7.71 -24.39
N ASP A 370 7.57 -6.72 -24.54
CA ASP A 370 8.95 -6.96 -25.00
C ASP A 370 9.88 -7.41 -23.87
N LEU A 371 9.63 -6.90 -22.66
CA LEU A 371 10.41 -7.16 -21.46
C LEU A 371 9.50 -7.45 -20.26
N GLY A 372 10.00 -8.22 -19.31
CA GLY A 372 9.34 -8.45 -18.02
C GLY A 372 10.33 -8.59 -16.87
N ILE A 373 9.89 -8.24 -15.66
CA ILE A 373 10.62 -8.56 -14.43
C ILE A 373 9.72 -9.43 -13.54
N THR A 374 10.13 -10.68 -13.32
CA THR A 374 9.38 -11.65 -12.51
C THR A 374 10.31 -12.72 -11.93
N GLY A 375 9.80 -13.57 -11.05
CA GLY A 375 10.56 -14.67 -10.44
C GLY A 375 10.77 -15.86 -11.39
N LEU A 376 11.90 -16.55 -11.27
CA LEU A 376 12.17 -17.78 -12.03
C LEU A 376 11.11 -18.87 -11.78
N ASP A 377 10.59 -18.92 -10.56
CA ASP A 377 9.46 -19.76 -10.15
C ASP A 377 8.21 -19.49 -10.98
N GLN A 378 7.87 -18.22 -11.23
CA GLN A 378 6.70 -17.85 -12.04
C GLN A 378 6.89 -18.25 -13.51
N ILE A 379 8.10 -18.07 -14.05
CA ILE A 379 8.43 -18.43 -15.43
C ILE A 379 8.25 -19.95 -15.66
N GLN A 380 8.72 -20.77 -14.71
CA GLN A 380 8.60 -22.22 -14.80
C GLN A 380 7.17 -22.71 -14.57
N GLU A 381 6.46 -22.12 -13.61
CA GLU A 381 5.05 -22.43 -13.33
C GLU A 381 4.16 -22.12 -14.54
N ALA A 382 4.41 -21.00 -15.23
CA ALA A 382 3.67 -20.60 -16.42
C ALA A 382 4.03 -21.38 -17.71
N ASP A 383 5.02 -22.29 -17.66
CA ASP A 383 5.54 -23.02 -18.83
C ASP A 383 6.15 -22.14 -19.93
N MET A 384 6.77 -21.01 -19.55
CA MET A 384 7.23 -20.02 -20.52
C MET A 384 8.75 -20.01 -20.73
N LEU A 385 9.53 -20.91 -20.10
CA LEU A 385 10.99 -21.00 -20.28
C LEU A 385 11.43 -21.09 -21.75
N ASP A 386 10.68 -21.83 -22.57
CA ASP A 386 10.98 -21.99 -24.00
C ASP A 386 10.47 -20.83 -24.87
N SER A 387 9.69 -19.92 -24.31
CA SER A 387 9.09 -18.78 -25.02
C SER A 387 9.74 -17.44 -24.68
N VAL A 388 10.48 -17.37 -23.57
CA VAL A 388 11.22 -16.18 -23.13
C VAL A 388 12.73 -16.37 -23.22
N GLU A 389 13.47 -15.27 -23.32
CA GLU A 389 14.91 -15.22 -23.14
C GLU A 389 15.21 -14.67 -21.74
N ASP A 390 15.91 -15.44 -20.91
CA ASP A 390 16.40 -14.98 -19.62
C ASP A 390 17.65 -14.10 -19.82
N LEU A 391 17.47 -12.79 -19.68
CA LEU A 391 18.53 -11.83 -19.97
C LEU A 391 19.48 -11.66 -18.80
N LEU A 392 18.95 -11.56 -17.57
CA LEU A 392 19.73 -11.19 -16.40
C LEU A 392 19.04 -11.59 -15.08
N ASP A 393 19.76 -12.34 -14.24
CA ASP A 393 19.43 -12.51 -12.82
C ASP A 393 19.69 -11.19 -12.08
N LEU A 394 18.67 -10.66 -11.40
CA LEU A 394 18.73 -9.39 -10.70
C LEU A 394 19.22 -9.52 -9.26
N GLU A 395 19.53 -10.73 -8.80
CA GLU A 395 20.11 -11.06 -7.49
C GLU A 395 19.28 -10.60 -6.27
N PHE A 396 17.97 -10.37 -6.44
CA PHE A 396 17.03 -10.08 -5.35
C PHE A 396 15.77 -10.92 -5.43
N GLY A 397 14.99 -10.95 -4.35
CA GLY A 397 13.82 -11.83 -4.27
C GLY A 397 14.19 -13.30 -4.04
N ASN A 398 15.42 -13.56 -3.56
CA ASN A 398 15.95 -14.90 -3.34
C ASN A 398 15.06 -15.69 -2.37
N CYS A 399 14.46 -16.77 -2.84
CA CYS A 399 13.69 -17.69 -2.03
C CYS A 399 13.80 -19.12 -2.56
N LYS A 400 13.28 -20.06 -1.77
CA LYS A 400 13.28 -21.49 -2.10
C LYS A 400 11.84 -21.96 -2.14
N LEU A 401 11.41 -22.55 -3.26
CA LEU A 401 10.16 -23.29 -3.32
C LEU A 401 10.37 -24.64 -2.62
N GLN A 402 9.74 -24.83 -1.46
CA GLN A 402 10.04 -25.98 -0.60
C GLN A 402 8.82 -26.81 -0.27
N VAL A 403 9.03 -28.13 -0.14
CA VAL A 403 8.06 -29.05 0.42
C VAL A 403 8.10 -28.92 1.94
N GLN A 404 6.94 -28.63 2.54
CA GLN A 404 6.80 -28.41 3.98
C GLN A 404 5.74 -29.33 4.57
N ILE A 405 5.99 -29.81 5.78
CA ILE A 405 5.12 -30.73 6.53
C ILE A 405 4.94 -30.26 7.96
N PRO A 406 3.89 -30.70 8.69
CA PRO A 406 3.77 -30.45 10.12
C PRO A 406 5.02 -30.93 10.88
N ALA A 407 5.56 -30.06 11.74
CA ALA A 407 6.80 -30.33 12.47
C ALA A 407 6.67 -31.58 13.37
N GLU A 408 5.53 -31.67 14.05
CA GLU A 408 5.09 -32.79 14.91
C GLU A 408 4.24 -33.82 14.14
N GLY A 409 4.35 -33.87 12.81
CA GLY A 409 3.58 -34.76 11.94
C GLY A 409 4.17 -36.16 11.76
N GLU A 410 3.42 -37.03 11.06
CA GLU A 410 3.79 -38.42 10.78
C GLU A 410 4.87 -38.58 9.69
N TYR A 411 5.04 -37.55 8.85
CA TYR A 411 5.93 -37.57 7.71
C TYR A 411 7.30 -36.99 8.06
N ASN A 412 8.38 -37.48 7.42
CA ASN A 412 9.73 -36.95 7.57
C ASN A 412 10.55 -36.97 6.26
N SER A 413 10.00 -37.51 5.16
CA SER A 413 10.62 -37.49 3.85
C SER A 413 9.58 -37.34 2.74
N VAL A 414 10.01 -36.83 1.58
CA VAL A 414 9.14 -36.62 0.41
C VAL A 414 8.53 -37.91 -0.12
N ASP A 415 9.23 -39.04 0.04
CA ASP A 415 8.74 -40.36 -0.37
C ASP A 415 7.44 -40.77 0.32
N GLN A 416 7.24 -40.32 1.57
CA GLN A 416 6.05 -40.65 2.34
C GLN A 416 4.83 -39.80 1.93
N LEU A 417 5.06 -38.75 1.15
CA LEU A 417 4.02 -37.85 0.63
C LEU A 417 3.46 -38.33 -0.72
N VAL A 418 4.05 -39.34 -1.35
CA VAL A 418 3.52 -39.92 -2.59
C VAL A 418 2.11 -40.46 -2.36
N GLY A 419 1.16 -40.02 -3.18
CA GLY A 419 -0.26 -40.37 -3.06
C GLY A 419 -1.04 -39.58 -2.00
N LYS A 420 -0.40 -38.63 -1.32
CA LYS A 420 -1.04 -37.77 -0.31
C LYS A 420 -1.62 -36.50 -0.93
N LYS A 421 -2.31 -35.70 -0.12
CA LYS A 421 -2.86 -34.40 -0.54
C LYS A 421 -1.84 -33.29 -0.28
N ILE A 422 -1.48 -32.59 -1.33
CA ILE A 422 -0.52 -31.49 -1.29
C ILE A 422 -1.22 -30.22 -1.76
N VAL A 423 -1.04 -29.13 -1.03
CA VAL A 423 -1.58 -27.82 -1.40
C VAL A 423 -0.44 -26.87 -1.79
N SER A 424 -0.63 -26.15 -2.88
CA SER A 424 0.34 -25.15 -3.36
C SER A 424 -0.34 -24.09 -4.23
N SER A 425 0.26 -22.91 -4.32
CA SER A 425 0.00 -21.95 -5.40
C SER A 425 0.74 -22.31 -6.69
N PHE A 426 1.80 -23.13 -6.61
CA PHE A 426 2.66 -23.58 -7.71
C PHE A 426 2.30 -25.02 -8.11
N THR A 427 1.11 -25.18 -8.66
CA THR A 427 0.55 -26.51 -8.92
C THR A 427 1.33 -27.30 -9.96
N LYS A 428 1.84 -26.66 -11.01
CA LYS A 428 2.57 -27.35 -12.08
C LYS A 428 3.92 -27.82 -11.57
N LEU A 429 4.74 -26.91 -11.01
CA LEU A 429 6.04 -27.25 -10.42
C LEU A 429 5.92 -28.33 -9.35
N THR A 430 4.90 -28.23 -8.50
CA THR A 430 4.62 -29.27 -7.49
C THR A 430 4.26 -30.60 -8.15
N THR A 431 3.43 -30.59 -9.18
CA THR A 431 3.02 -31.81 -9.89
C THR A 431 4.22 -32.48 -10.56
N ASP A 432 5.02 -31.71 -11.30
CA ASP A 432 6.21 -32.21 -12.00
C ASP A 432 7.22 -32.80 -11.02
N TYR A 433 7.41 -32.15 -9.86
CA TYR A 433 8.27 -32.64 -8.79
C TYR A 433 7.84 -34.02 -8.26
N PHE A 434 6.57 -34.19 -7.91
CA PHE A 434 6.07 -35.45 -7.37
C PHE A 434 5.94 -36.54 -8.44
N GLN A 435 5.61 -36.20 -9.69
CA GLN A 435 5.66 -37.14 -10.81
C GLN A 435 7.08 -37.67 -11.04
N GLY A 436 8.10 -36.84 -10.90
CA GLY A 436 9.50 -37.26 -10.96
C GLY A 436 9.84 -38.34 -9.92
N ILE A 437 9.28 -38.23 -8.71
CA ILE A 437 9.48 -39.21 -7.63
C ILE A 437 8.67 -40.48 -7.88
N GLU A 438 7.42 -40.34 -8.33
CA GLU A 438 6.51 -41.46 -8.66
C GLU A 438 7.07 -42.37 -9.75
N ASN A 439 7.59 -41.77 -10.83
CA ASN A 439 8.16 -42.47 -11.98
C ASN A 439 9.42 -43.28 -11.66
N VAL A 440 10.13 -42.94 -10.58
CA VAL A 440 11.36 -43.63 -10.16
C VAL A 440 11.06 -44.83 -9.25
N LYS A 441 9.94 -44.84 -8.51
CA LYS A 441 9.74 -45.76 -7.38
C LYS A 441 8.55 -46.71 -7.46
N SER A 442 7.55 -46.52 -8.33
CA SER A 442 6.30 -47.31 -8.25
C SER A 442 5.86 -47.98 -9.56
N ALA A 443 5.63 -49.29 -9.50
CA ALA A 443 4.84 -50.08 -10.47
C ALA A 443 3.33 -50.06 -10.16
N SER A 444 2.91 -49.21 -9.21
CA SER A 444 1.53 -49.04 -8.73
C SER A 444 1.05 -47.61 -9.02
N GLU A 445 -0.18 -47.47 -9.55
CA GLU A 445 -0.87 -46.22 -9.94
C GLU A 445 -1.23 -45.32 -8.73
N VAL A 446 -0.27 -44.97 -7.88
CA VAL A 446 -0.49 -44.06 -6.76
C VAL A 446 -0.12 -42.65 -7.20
N THR A 447 -1.14 -41.83 -7.50
CA THR A 447 -0.96 -40.44 -7.94
C THR A 447 -1.16 -39.46 -6.77
N THR A 448 -0.17 -38.61 -6.55
CA THR A 448 -0.21 -37.50 -5.59
C THR A 448 -1.25 -36.47 -5.99
N LYS A 449 -2.04 -35.98 -5.02
CA LYS A 449 -3.15 -35.04 -5.28
C LYS A 449 -2.72 -33.63 -4.95
N VAL A 450 -2.33 -32.87 -5.97
CA VAL A 450 -1.98 -31.44 -5.85
C VAL A 450 -3.24 -30.58 -6.00
N LYS A 451 -3.46 -29.63 -5.08
CA LYS A 451 -4.60 -28.72 -5.10
C LYS A 451 -4.13 -27.26 -4.99
N TYR A 452 -4.68 -26.41 -5.86
CA TYR A 452 -4.44 -24.98 -5.84
C TYR A 452 -5.04 -24.29 -4.61
N VAL A 453 -4.24 -23.46 -3.93
CA VAL A 453 -4.69 -22.47 -2.95
C VAL A 453 -3.90 -21.18 -3.17
N GLY A 454 -4.60 -20.07 -3.44
CA GLY A 454 -3.97 -18.79 -3.79
C GLY A 454 -3.54 -17.92 -2.58
N GLY A 455 -3.85 -18.30 -1.35
CA GLY A 455 -3.50 -17.51 -0.16
C GLY A 455 -3.60 -18.30 1.14
N SER A 456 -2.73 -17.95 2.10
CA SER A 456 -2.55 -18.62 3.40
C SER A 456 -2.35 -20.13 3.28
N VAL A 457 -1.40 -20.53 2.44
CA VAL A 457 -1.12 -21.93 2.13
C VAL A 457 -0.68 -22.66 3.42
N GLU A 458 0.05 -21.98 4.29
CA GLU A 458 0.55 -22.45 5.58
C GLU A 458 -0.53 -22.92 6.57
N ALA A 459 -1.76 -22.37 6.48
CA ALA A 459 -2.88 -22.80 7.31
C ALA A 459 -3.48 -24.16 6.87
N SER A 460 -3.20 -24.62 5.64
CA SER A 460 -3.87 -25.76 5.02
C SER A 460 -3.69 -27.08 5.79
N CYS A 461 -2.51 -27.31 6.34
CA CYS A 461 -2.22 -28.50 7.16
C CYS A 461 -2.99 -28.46 8.49
N ALA A 462 -2.98 -27.31 9.18
CA ALA A 462 -3.68 -27.15 10.47
C ALA A 462 -5.21 -27.29 10.34
N LEU A 463 -5.75 -26.91 9.17
CA LEU A 463 -7.18 -27.04 8.85
C LEU A 463 -7.56 -28.44 8.32
N GLY A 464 -6.61 -29.37 8.20
CA GLY A 464 -6.85 -30.73 7.70
C GLY A 464 -7.17 -30.80 6.20
N VAL A 465 -6.83 -29.75 5.44
CA VAL A 465 -7.06 -29.66 3.99
C VAL A 465 -5.98 -30.40 3.20
N ALA A 466 -4.77 -30.49 3.77
CA ALA A 466 -3.59 -31.11 3.14
C ALA A 466 -2.76 -31.91 4.15
N ASP A 467 -2.01 -32.89 3.65
CA ASP A 467 -0.98 -33.64 4.38
C ASP A 467 0.36 -32.88 4.39
N ALA A 468 0.62 -32.11 3.33
CA ALA A 468 1.82 -31.29 3.14
C ALA A 468 1.47 -30.06 2.29
N ILE A 469 2.36 -29.07 2.30
CA ILE A 469 2.27 -27.92 1.40
C ILE A 469 3.55 -27.73 0.61
N VAL A 470 3.44 -27.02 -0.51
CA VAL A 470 4.57 -26.47 -1.24
C VAL A 470 4.39 -24.97 -1.37
N ASP A 471 5.34 -24.21 -0.83
CA ASP A 471 5.29 -22.75 -0.85
C ASP A 471 6.71 -22.15 -0.80
N LEU A 472 6.82 -20.86 -1.13
CA LEU A 472 8.08 -20.11 -1.13
C LEU A 472 8.55 -19.79 0.30
N VAL A 473 9.83 -20.07 0.55
CA VAL A 473 10.49 -19.86 1.84
C VAL A 473 11.70 -18.95 1.66
N GLU A 474 11.73 -17.83 2.39
CA GLU A 474 12.88 -16.91 2.47
C GLU A 474 13.66 -17.11 3.79
N SER A 475 13.15 -16.58 4.91
CA SER A 475 13.75 -16.77 6.25
C SER A 475 13.27 -18.03 6.97
N GLY A 476 12.12 -18.57 6.57
CA GLY A 476 11.45 -19.71 7.20
C GLY A 476 10.75 -19.40 8.52
N GLU A 477 10.60 -18.12 8.90
CA GLU A 477 9.90 -17.72 10.13
C GLU A 477 8.39 -18.01 10.07
N THR A 478 7.72 -17.64 8.98
CA THR A 478 6.27 -17.87 8.77
C THR A 478 5.93 -19.37 8.83
N MET A 479 6.70 -20.19 8.14
CA MET A 479 6.62 -21.66 8.19
C MET A 479 6.68 -22.19 9.64
N LYS A 480 7.67 -21.74 10.42
CA LYS A 480 7.85 -22.19 11.81
C LYS A 480 6.70 -21.73 12.71
N ALA A 481 6.20 -20.52 12.51
CA ALA A 481 5.06 -19.99 13.25
C ALA A 481 3.77 -20.80 12.98
N ALA A 482 3.61 -21.31 11.76
CA ALA A 482 2.52 -22.22 11.38
C ALA A 482 2.74 -23.67 11.84
N GLY A 483 3.84 -23.97 12.55
CA GLY A 483 4.15 -25.32 13.03
C GLY A 483 4.62 -26.27 11.91
N LEU A 484 5.21 -25.74 10.85
CA LEU A 484 5.70 -26.50 9.71
C LEU A 484 7.24 -26.59 9.70
N LYS A 485 7.77 -27.61 9.01
CA LYS A 485 9.20 -27.78 8.71
C LYS A 485 9.40 -28.12 7.23
N ALA A 486 10.41 -27.52 6.60
CA ALA A 486 10.82 -27.85 5.24
C ALA A 486 11.58 -29.18 5.23
N ILE A 487 11.28 -30.04 4.26
CA ILE A 487 11.92 -31.36 4.10
C ILE A 487 12.65 -31.50 2.77
N ASP A 488 12.34 -30.66 1.78
CA ASP A 488 13.02 -30.67 0.48
C ASP A 488 12.86 -29.35 -0.27
N THR A 489 13.72 -29.12 -1.26
CA THR A 489 13.69 -27.92 -2.10
C THR A 489 13.45 -28.29 -3.56
N ILE A 490 12.37 -27.76 -4.13
CA ILE A 490 11.98 -27.96 -5.53
C ILE A 490 12.79 -27.04 -6.44
N LEU A 491 12.87 -25.76 -6.07
CA LEU A 491 13.50 -24.73 -6.89
C LEU A 491 14.11 -23.64 -5.99
N GLU A 492 15.33 -23.21 -6.30
CA GLU A 492 15.87 -21.94 -5.83
C GLU A 492 15.54 -20.86 -6.87
N THR A 493 14.95 -19.75 -6.45
CA THR A 493 14.44 -18.71 -7.34
C THR A 493 14.90 -17.32 -6.88
N SER A 494 15.09 -16.43 -7.86
CA SER A 494 15.32 -14.99 -7.71
C SER A 494 14.49 -14.26 -8.77
N ALA A 495 14.52 -12.92 -8.75
CA ALA A 495 13.91 -12.09 -9.78
C ALA A 495 14.82 -11.97 -11.00
N HIS A 496 14.25 -12.14 -12.19
CA HIS A 496 14.95 -12.09 -13.48
C HIS A 496 14.36 -11.01 -14.38
N LEU A 497 15.22 -10.39 -15.19
CA LEU A 497 14.82 -9.63 -16.36
C LEU A 497 14.71 -10.59 -17.54
N ILE A 498 13.51 -10.73 -18.09
CA ILE A 498 13.22 -11.57 -19.25
C ILE A 498 12.83 -10.73 -20.46
N SER A 499 13.04 -11.27 -21.66
CA SER A 499 12.55 -10.71 -22.92
C SER A 499 11.77 -11.73 -23.74
N SER A 500 10.87 -11.24 -24.58
CA SER A 500 10.27 -12.09 -25.61
C SER A 500 11.34 -12.58 -26.58
N LYS A 501 11.24 -13.82 -27.07
CA LYS A 501 12.11 -14.30 -28.16
C LYS A 501 11.87 -13.57 -29.48
N THR A 502 10.74 -12.87 -29.61
CA THR A 502 10.37 -12.07 -30.79
C THR A 502 9.95 -10.66 -30.38
N PRO A 503 10.87 -9.85 -29.82
CA PRO A 503 10.52 -8.51 -29.37
C PRO A 503 10.20 -7.61 -30.57
N LYS A 504 9.18 -6.77 -30.43
CA LYS A 504 8.80 -5.75 -31.41
C LYS A 504 9.96 -4.74 -31.60
N HIS A 505 10.75 -4.51 -30.56
CA HIS A 505 11.76 -3.45 -30.52
C HIS A 505 13.13 -3.90 -29.95
N PRO A 506 13.88 -4.76 -30.67
CA PRO A 506 15.10 -5.40 -30.16
C PRO A 506 16.22 -4.44 -29.75
N GLU A 507 16.38 -3.31 -30.46
CA GLU A 507 17.42 -2.32 -30.14
C GLU A 507 17.16 -1.61 -28.80
N LEU A 508 15.89 -1.37 -28.45
CA LEU A 508 15.52 -0.74 -27.19
C LEU A 508 15.60 -1.75 -26.04
N VAL A 509 15.20 -3.00 -26.27
CA VAL A 509 15.43 -4.13 -25.34
C VAL A 509 16.90 -4.25 -24.98
N LYS A 510 17.78 -4.31 -25.99
CA LYS A 510 19.24 -4.38 -25.79
C LYS A 510 19.78 -3.20 -24.99
N LYS A 511 19.28 -1.98 -25.27
CA LYS A 511 19.66 -0.78 -24.52
C LYS A 511 19.26 -0.91 -23.04
N ILE A 512 18.03 -1.33 -22.75
CA ILE A 512 17.53 -1.49 -21.38
C ILE A 512 18.33 -2.57 -20.66
N HIS A 513 18.56 -3.72 -21.29
CA HIS A 513 19.39 -4.80 -20.76
C HIS A 513 20.78 -4.28 -20.34
N GLN A 514 21.51 -3.59 -21.23
CA GLN A 514 22.82 -3.01 -20.91
C GLN A 514 22.78 -1.98 -19.76
N ARG A 515 21.64 -1.30 -19.57
CA ARG A 515 21.46 -0.39 -18.45
C ARG A 515 21.29 -1.13 -17.13
N PHE A 516 20.55 -2.24 -17.14
CA PHE A 516 20.35 -3.10 -15.97
C PHE A 516 21.64 -3.83 -15.57
N GLU A 517 22.38 -4.40 -16.53
CA GLU A 517 23.73 -4.98 -16.27
C GLU A 517 24.65 -3.97 -15.57
N GLY A 518 24.55 -2.72 -16.00
CA GLY A 518 25.31 -1.62 -15.44
C GLY A 518 25.02 -1.30 -13.97
N ILE A 519 23.76 -1.44 -13.57
CA ILE A 519 23.30 -1.26 -12.19
C ILE A 519 23.73 -2.45 -11.34
N MET A 520 23.56 -3.68 -11.86
CA MET A 520 24.02 -4.89 -11.17
C MET A 520 25.52 -4.81 -10.87
N ALA A 521 26.31 -4.42 -11.86
CA ALA A 521 27.74 -4.20 -11.67
C ALA A 521 28.05 -3.01 -10.74
N ALA A 522 27.25 -1.94 -10.72
CA ALA A 522 27.44 -0.85 -9.77
C ALA A 522 27.10 -1.25 -8.32
N ASN A 523 26.13 -2.13 -8.12
CA ASN A 523 25.76 -2.67 -6.81
C ASN A 523 26.84 -3.62 -6.26
N ALA A 524 27.44 -4.43 -7.14
CA ALA A 524 28.46 -5.42 -6.78
C ALA A 524 29.83 -4.80 -6.43
N TYR A 525 30.11 -3.56 -6.87
CA TYR A 525 31.41 -2.91 -6.72
C TYR A 525 31.31 -1.54 -6.05
N VAL A 526 32.43 -1.11 -5.46
CA VAL A 526 32.65 0.27 -4.99
C VAL A 526 33.94 0.79 -5.57
N VAL A 527 34.09 2.11 -5.67
CA VAL A 527 35.37 2.73 -6.05
C VAL A 527 36.15 3.01 -4.78
N CYS A 528 37.29 2.32 -4.63
CA CYS A 528 38.25 2.58 -3.57
C CYS A 528 39.34 3.51 -4.10
N THR A 529 39.57 4.63 -3.42
CA THR A 529 40.66 5.56 -3.73
C THR A 529 41.57 5.69 -2.53
N TYR A 530 42.88 5.69 -2.71
CA TYR A 530 43.81 5.86 -1.61
C TYR A 530 45.11 6.51 -2.08
N ASN A 531 45.80 7.14 -1.15
CA ASN A 531 47.14 7.68 -1.35
C ASN A 531 48.17 6.65 -0.90
N ALA A 532 49.22 6.45 -1.69
CA ALA A 532 50.31 5.54 -1.36
C ALA A 532 51.66 6.14 -1.79
N PRO A 533 52.73 5.92 -1.00
CA PRO A 533 54.09 6.12 -1.47
C PRO A 533 54.36 5.30 -2.74
N ARG A 534 55.04 5.88 -3.72
CA ARG A 534 55.33 5.20 -4.99
C ARG A 534 56.18 3.93 -4.80
N SER A 535 56.95 3.87 -3.72
CA SER A 535 57.77 2.71 -3.33
C SER A 535 56.94 1.45 -3.03
N ILE A 536 55.74 1.59 -2.44
CA ILE A 536 54.89 0.46 -2.05
C ILE A 536 53.88 0.05 -3.14
N LEU A 537 53.89 0.72 -4.29
CA LEU A 537 52.91 0.52 -5.35
C LEU A 537 52.81 -0.94 -5.83
N LYS A 538 53.94 -1.64 -5.91
CA LYS A 538 54.00 -3.08 -6.28
C LYS A 538 53.24 -4.00 -5.31
N SER A 539 53.10 -3.57 -4.06
CA SER A 539 52.45 -4.36 -3.00
C SER A 539 50.96 -4.06 -2.89
N VAL A 540 50.53 -2.81 -3.17
CA VAL A 540 49.12 -2.39 -3.06
C VAL A 540 48.30 -2.68 -4.32
N LEU A 541 48.91 -2.69 -5.51
CA LEU A 541 48.19 -2.99 -6.77
C LEU A 541 47.56 -4.40 -6.83
N PRO A 542 48.19 -5.47 -6.30
CA PRO A 542 47.54 -6.78 -6.20
C PRO A 542 46.32 -6.80 -5.27
N VAL A 543 46.26 -5.91 -4.28
CA VAL A 543 45.13 -5.78 -3.35
C VAL A 543 43.95 -5.10 -4.04
N THR A 544 44.23 -4.10 -4.87
CA THR A 544 43.21 -3.39 -5.67
C THR A 544 43.53 -3.45 -7.18
N PRO A 545 43.36 -4.61 -7.83
CA PRO A 545 43.72 -4.77 -9.25
C PRO A 545 42.82 -3.94 -10.18
N GLY A 546 41.64 -3.52 -9.69
CA GLY A 546 40.61 -2.89 -10.51
C GLY A 546 39.94 -3.88 -11.46
N ARG A 547 38.91 -3.42 -12.18
CA ARG A 547 38.18 -4.26 -13.15
C ARG A 547 38.98 -4.53 -14.43
N ARG A 548 39.80 -3.55 -14.85
CA ARG A 548 40.74 -3.67 -15.98
C ARG A 548 42.18 -3.43 -15.51
N SER A 549 42.37 -2.32 -14.79
CA SER A 549 43.59 -1.95 -14.09
C SER A 549 43.22 -0.85 -13.09
N ALA A 550 44.02 -0.67 -12.04
CA ALA A 550 43.92 0.52 -11.20
C ALA A 550 44.40 1.76 -11.96
N THR A 551 43.74 2.89 -11.73
CA THR A 551 44.17 4.22 -12.18
C THR A 551 45.19 4.76 -11.20
N ILE A 552 46.30 5.30 -11.70
CA ILE A 552 47.37 5.86 -10.88
C ILE A 552 47.62 7.31 -11.31
N SER A 553 47.47 8.24 -10.38
CA SER A 553 47.71 9.67 -10.58
C SER A 553 48.80 10.15 -9.63
N VAL A 554 49.81 10.87 -10.13
CA VAL A 554 50.89 11.41 -9.30
C VAL A 554 50.37 12.58 -8.47
N LEU A 555 50.74 12.64 -7.19
CA LEU A 555 50.46 13.77 -6.31
C LEU A 555 51.58 14.82 -6.38
N GLU A 556 51.21 16.09 -6.26
CA GLU A 556 52.15 17.21 -6.24
C GLU A 556 53.09 17.12 -5.02
N ARG A 557 54.40 17.29 -5.25
CA ARG A 557 55.39 17.29 -4.18
C ARG A 557 55.50 18.69 -3.58
N LYS A 558 55.64 18.83 -2.25
CA LYS A 558 55.85 20.16 -1.64
C LYS A 558 57.33 20.56 -1.62
N SER A 559 58.23 19.60 -1.77
CA SER A 559 59.67 19.82 -1.96
C SER A 559 60.31 18.70 -2.79
N GLU A 560 61.49 18.94 -3.36
CA GLU A 560 62.23 17.94 -4.14
C GLU A 560 62.75 16.76 -3.29
N GLU A 561 62.86 16.95 -1.97
CA GLU A 561 63.36 15.96 -1.01
C GLU A 561 62.27 15.00 -0.49
N GLU A 562 60.98 15.31 -0.73
CA GLU A 562 59.85 14.46 -0.32
C GLU A 562 59.71 13.22 -1.23
N GLU A 563 59.35 12.07 -0.62
CA GLU A 563 59.00 10.86 -1.35
C GLU A 563 57.82 11.12 -2.29
N GLU A 564 57.84 10.51 -3.48
CA GLU A 564 56.74 10.65 -4.42
C GLU A 564 55.52 9.85 -3.97
N TRP A 565 54.37 10.50 -3.90
CA TRP A 565 53.09 9.84 -3.62
C TRP A 565 52.22 9.77 -4.87
N VAL A 566 51.38 8.74 -4.90
CA VAL A 566 50.37 8.56 -5.95
C VAL A 566 49.00 8.34 -5.31
N ALA A 567 47.97 8.86 -5.97
CA ALA A 567 46.59 8.45 -5.73
C ALA A 567 46.26 7.27 -6.64
N VAL A 568 45.80 6.18 -6.04
CA VAL A 568 45.32 4.98 -6.74
C VAL A 568 43.81 4.93 -6.64
N SER A 569 43.14 4.64 -7.75
CA SER A 569 41.68 4.46 -7.80
C SER A 569 41.34 3.17 -8.53
N ALA A 570 40.53 2.31 -7.90
CA ALA A 570 40.16 1.01 -8.44
C ALA A 570 38.76 0.58 -7.99
N MET A 571 38.05 -0.12 -8.88
CA MET A 571 36.82 -0.83 -8.51
C MET A 571 37.17 -2.07 -7.68
N VAL A 572 36.53 -2.22 -6.53
CA VAL A 572 36.72 -3.33 -5.59
C VAL A 572 35.36 -3.97 -5.31
N PRO A 573 35.25 -5.32 -5.25
CA PRO A 573 34.02 -5.99 -4.87
C PRO A 573 33.53 -5.51 -3.50
N ARG A 574 32.26 -5.10 -3.42
CA ARG A 574 31.66 -4.53 -2.19
C ARG A 574 31.81 -5.45 -0.99
N LYS A 575 31.68 -6.76 -1.18
CA LYS A 575 31.81 -7.78 -0.11
C LYS A 575 33.22 -7.84 0.52
N ARG A 576 34.26 -7.37 -0.18
CA ARG A 576 35.66 -7.44 0.27
C ARG A 576 36.23 -6.08 0.71
N ILE A 577 35.44 -5.01 0.64
CA ILE A 577 35.99 -3.66 0.83
C ILE A 577 36.61 -3.46 2.23
N GLY A 578 36.00 -4.02 3.28
CA GLY A 578 36.55 -3.94 4.63
C GLY A 578 37.96 -4.53 4.72
N ASP A 579 38.11 -5.80 4.31
CA ASP A 579 39.40 -6.48 4.29
C ASP A 579 40.44 -5.75 3.42
N VAL A 580 40.01 -5.24 2.26
CA VAL A 580 40.87 -4.48 1.35
C VAL A 580 41.37 -3.19 2.00
N MET A 581 40.52 -2.45 2.71
CA MET A 581 40.93 -1.23 3.41
C MET A 581 41.96 -1.53 4.51
N ASP A 582 41.78 -2.62 5.25
CA ASP A 582 42.71 -3.05 6.31
C ASP A 582 44.05 -3.49 5.72
N GLU A 583 44.05 -4.27 4.64
CA GLU A 583 45.26 -4.68 3.92
C GLU A 583 46.03 -3.48 3.37
N LEU A 584 45.33 -2.54 2.72
CA LEU A 584 45.93 -1.30 2.21
C LEU A 584 46.55 -0.48 3.33
N LYS A 585 45.85 -0.33 4.47
CA LYS A 585 46.36 0.42 5.61
C LYS A 585 47.61 -0.23 6.19
N LYS A 586 47.63 -1.55 6.30
CA LYS A 586 48.78 -2.34 6.78
C LYS A 586 50.00 -2.20 5.87
N LEU A 587 49.78 -2.07 4.56
CA LEU A 587 50.84 -1.88 3.57
C LEU A 587 51.38 -0.44 3.51
N GLY A 588 50.75 0.51 4.21
CA GLY A 588 51.20 1.90 4.29
C GLY A 588 50.38 2.90 3.47
N ALA A 589 49.24 2.48 2.90
CA ALA A 589 48.32 3.41 2.26
C ALA A 589 47.65 4.35 3.28
N SER A 590 47.29 5.54 2.83
CA SER A 590 46.64 6.60 3.62
C SER A 590 45.47 7.20 2.85
N ASP A 591 44.59 7.92 3.57
CA ASP A 591 43.40 8.55 3.00
C ASP A 591 42.56 7.61 2.13
N ILE A 592 42.27 6.41 2.66
CA ILE A 592 41.51 5.39 1.94
C ILE A 592 40.02 5.78 1.98
N LEU A 593 39.49 6.17 0.82
CA LEU A 593 38.12 6.59 0.60
C LEU A 593 37.37 5.55 -0.21
N VAL A 594 36.07 5.43 0.05
CA VAL A 594 35.16 4.53 -0.67
C VAL A 594 34.00 5.35 -1.20
N PHE A 595 33.75 5.23 -2.49
CA PHE A 595 32.64 5.89 -3.18
C PHE A 595 31.70 4.85 -3.78
N GLU A 596 30.39 5.07 -3.61
CA GLU A 596 29.37 4.24 -4.22
C GLU A 596 29.18 4.60 -5.69
N LEU A 597 28.86 3.59 -6.50
CA LEU A 597 28.54 3.74 -7.91
C LEU A 597 27.03 3.75 -8.08
N ALA A 598 26.50 4.76 -8.78
CA ALA A 598 25.09 4.76 -9.16
C ALA A 598 24.82 3.88 -10.38
N ASN A 599 25.74 3.84 -11.35
CA ASN A 599 25.65 3.02 -12.55
C ASN A 599 27.04 2.88 -13.19
N CYS A 600 27.30 1.78 -13.91
CA CYS A 600 28.49 1.63 -14.77
C CYS A 600 28.11 0.97 -16.11
N ARG A 601 28.91 1.11 -17.17
CA ARG A 601 28.69 0.36 -18.42
C ARG A 601 29.76 -0.70 -18.51
N VAL A 602 29.33 -1.96 -18.60
CA VAL A 602 30.20 -3.14 -18.56
C VAL A 602 30.80 -3.42 -19.92
#